data_AF-H5SLZ8-F1
#
_entry.id   AF-H5SLZ8-F1
#
_cell.length_a   1.000
_cell.length_b   1.000
_cell.length_c   1.000
_cell.angle_alpha   90.00
_cell.angle_beta   90.00
_cell.angle_gamma   90.00
#
_symmetry.space_group_name_H-M   'P 1'
#
loop_
_entity.id
_entity.type
_entity.pdbx_description
1 polymer ?
#
loop_
_entity_poly.entity_id
_entity_poly.type
_entity_poly.pdbx_seq_one_letter_code
_entity_poly.pdbx_strand_id
1 'polypeptide(L)'
;VILADEINRTPPKTQAALLEAMQERQVTVGRVRHKLPDPFFVLATQNPIEQEGTYPLPEAQQDRFMFKVFVRYPNYREEFEIARRTTALLQEELVPVLDGRQILELQHLVRRVPVSDHIINYTLALVRQTRVGEPGVPDFVQEWLSWGAGPRAVQYLILGAKARALLYGRGHVQIEDIQALAKPVLRHRLVTNFTAASEGVTADTVVDRLLRITPTRENELTQDPRFQKIFAA
;
A
#
# COMPACT_ATOMS: atom_id res chain seq x y z
N VAL A 1 0.79 9.78 -16.25
CA VAL A 1 0.35 8.50 -15.63
C VAL A 1 0.72 7.37 -16.57
N ILE A 2 1.26 6.28 -16.05
CA ILE A 2 1.50 5.04 -16.80
C ILE A 2 0.59 3.95 -16.25
N LEU A 3 -0.10 3.23 -17.14
CA LEU A 3 -0.74 1.95 -16.85
C LEU A 3 0.13 0.84 -17.42
N ALA A 4 0.76 0.07 -16.54
CA ALA A 4 1.52 -1.13 -16.86
C ALA A 4 0.61 -2.35 -16.70
N ASP A 5 -0.06 -2.72 -17.79
CA ASP A 5 -1.00 -3.84 -17.79
C ASP A 5 -0.25 -5.18 -17.76
N GLU A 6 -0.73 -6.11 -16.95
CA GLU A 6 -0.19 -7.47 -16.77
C GLU A 6 1.34 -7.49 -16.58
N ILE A 7 1.84 -6.69 -15.64
CA ILE A 7 3.29 -6.53 -15.42
C ILE A 7 4.01 -7.87 -15.19
N ASN A 8 3.30 -8.87 -14.64
CA ASN A 8 3.79 -10.22 -14.42
C ASN A 8 4.02 -11.02 -15.72
N ARG A 9 3.59 -10.56 -16.89
CA ARG A 9 3.90 -11.21 -18.18
C ARG A 9 5.17 -10.68 -18.84
N THR A 10 5.73 -9.60 -18.29
CA THR A 10 6.97 -9.00 -18.82
C THR A 10 8.21 -9.66 -18.23
N PRO A 11 9.32 -9.80 -19.00
CA PRO A 11 10.56 -10.37 -18.48
C PRO A 11 11.11 -9.55 -17.30
N PRO A 12 11.86 -10.17 -16.36
CA PRO A 12 12.41 -9.49 -15.19
C PRO A 12 13.23 -8.23 -15.47
N LYS A 13 13.92 -8.17 -16.62
CA LYS A 13 14.66 -6.97 -17.05
C LYS A 13 13.74 -5.78 -17.31
N THR A 14 12.59 -6.01 -17.95
CA THR A 14 11.59 -4.98 -18.23
C THR A 14 10.91 -4.51 -16.95
N GLN A 15 10.59 -5.44 -16.04
CA GLN A 15 10.07 -5.12 -14.71
C GLN A 15 11.07 -4.23 -13.94
N ALA A 16 12.36 -4.60 -13.92
CA ALA A 16 13.39 -3.82 -13.26
C ALA A 16 13.53 -2.39 -13.82
N ALA A 17 13.46 -2.22 -15.14
CA ALA A 17 13.52 -0.90 -15.78
C ALA A 17 12.35 0.01 -15.39
N LEU A 18 11.12 -0.54 -15.30
CA LEU A 18 9.97 0.22 -14.81
C LEU A 18 10.14 0.63 -13.34
N LEU A 19 10.68 -0.26 -12.50
CA LEU A 19 10.89 0.02 -11.08
C LEU A 19 12.02 1.03 -10.84
N GLU A 20 13.05 1.03 -11.69
CA GLU A 20 14.08 2.08 -11.72
C GLU A 20 13.43 3.43 -12.04
N ALA A 21 12.60 3.50 -13.09
CA ALA A 21 11.86 4.71 -13.45
C ALA A 21 10.98 5.23 -12.30
N MET A 22 10.32 4.31 -11.57
CA MET A 22 9.51 4.65 -10.39
C MET A 22 10.34 5.26 -9.25
N GLN A 23 11.52 4.68 -8.96
CA GLN A 23 12.33 5.06 -7.81
C GLN A 23 13.22 6.27 -8.09
N GLU A 24 13.88 6.29 -9.24
CA GLU A 24 14.89 7.28 -9.61
C GLU A 24 14.30 8.49 -10.34
N ARG A 25 13.03 8.41 -10.79
CA ARG A 25 12.34 9.47 -11.55
C ARG A 25 13.11 9.89 -12.81
N GLN A 26 13.88 8.97 -13.36
CA GLN A 26 14.66 9.14 -14.57
C GLN A 26 14.81 7.79 -15.28
N VAL A 27 15.12 7.83 -16.57
CA VAL A 27 15.47 6.66 -17.38
C VAL A 27 16.79 6.90 -18.10
N THR A 28 17.59 5.84 -18.28
CA THR A 28 18.84 5.92 -19.03
C THR A 28 18.65 5.26 -20.40
N VAL A 29 18.86 6.02 -21.47
CA VAL A 29 18.83 5.50 -22.86
C VAL A 29 20.25 5.61 -23.42
N GLY A 30 20.87 4.46 -23.69
CA GLY A 30 22.30 4.39 -24.03
C GLY A 30 23.19 4.85 -22.86
N ARG A 31 23.64 6.12 -22.90
CA ARG A 31 24.43 6.78 -21.84
C ARG A 31 23.86 8.12 -21.40
N VAL A 32 22.66 8.48 -21.88
CA VAL A 32 22.02 9.77 -21.58
C VAL A 32 20.89 9.51 -20.58
N ARG A 33 20.88 10.32 -19.51
CA ARG A 33 19.82 10.30 -18.51
C ARG A 33 18.70 11.26 -18.91
N HIS A 34 17.47 10.78 -18.88
CA HIS A 34 16.27 11.55 -19.17
C HIS A 34 15.40 11.61 -17.90
N LYS A 35 15.14 12.81 -17.40
CA LYS A 35 14.27 13.01 -16.24
C LYS A 35 12.81 12.82 -16.65
N LEU A 36 12.04 12.13 -15.81
CA LEU A 36 10.61 11.95 -16.04
C LEU A 36 9.83 13.21 -15.62
N PRO A 37 8.75 13.57 -16.33
CA PRO A 37 7.94 14.72 -15.99
C PRO A 37 7.15 14.49 -14.70
N ASP A 38 6.94 15.54 -13.93
CA ASP A 38 6.07 15.51 -12.75
C ASP A 38 4.66 16.07 -13.08
N PRO A 39 3.58 15.49 -12.52
CA PRO A 39 3.54 14.31 -11.66
C PRO A 39 3.70 12.99 -12.46
N PHE A 40 4.63 12.14 -12.02
CA PHE A 40 4.76 10.76 -12.50
C PHE A 40 4.12 9.76 -11.52
N PHE A 41 3.27 8.88 -12.05
CA PHE A 41 2.52 7.87 -11.30
C PHE A 41 2.36 6.63 -12.16
N VAL A 42 2.57 5.46 -11.56
CA VAL A 42 2.45 4.14 -12.20
C VAL A 42 1.32 3.36 -11.53
N LEU A 43 0.35 2.93 -12.34
CA LEU A 43 -0.60 1.88 -12.01
C LEU A 43 -0.11 0.60 -12.67
N ALA A 44 0.01 -0.51 -11.94
CA ALA A 44 0.35 -1.79 -12.51
C ALA A 44 -0.73 -2.81 -12.16
N THR A 45 -1.11 -3.65 -13.12
CA THR A 45 -2.08 -4.74 -12.92
C THR A 45 -1.36 -6.08 -12.96
N GLN A 46 -1.95 -7.08 -12.30
CA GLN A 46 -1.49 -8.46 -12.36
C GLN A 46 -2.71 -9.34 -12.58
N ASN A 47 -2.66 -10.22 -13.58
CA ASN A 47 -3.68 -11.24 -13.78
C ASN A 47 -3.33 -12.46 -12.93
N PRO A 48 -4.18 -12.87 -11.96
CA PRO A 48 -3.86 -13.95 -11.04
C PRO A 48 -4.17 -15.36 -11.58
N ILE A 49 -4.88 -15.47 -12.70
CA ILE A 49 -5.41 -16.76 -13.20
C ILE A 49 -4.41 -17.46 -14.13
N GLU A 50 -3.79 -16.70 -15.04
CA GLU A 50 -2.83 -17.25 -16.00
C GLU A 50 -1.46 -17.40 -15.35
N GLN A 51 -0.95 -18.63 -15.27
CA GLN A 51 0.38 -18.91 -14.72
C GLN A 51 1.44 -19.18 -15.79
N GLU A 52 1.04 -19.55 -17.00
CA GLU A 52 1.96 -19.84 -18.11
C GLU A 52 2.59 -18.55 -18.64
N GLY A 53 3.91 -18.54 -18.76
CA GLY A 53 4.65 -17.35 -19.24
C GLY A 53 4.64 -16.16 -18.27
N THR A 54 4.39 -16.40 -16.97
CA THR A 54 4.42 -15.34 -15.96
C THR A 54 5.69 -15.35 -15.11
N TYR A 55 6.16 -14.15 -14.79
CA TYR A 55 7.28 -13.82 -13.93
C TYR A 55 6.74 -13.03 -12.74
N PRO A 56 6.48 -13.68 -11.58
CA PRO A 56 5.98 -12.98 -10.41
C PRO A 56 7.00 -11.92 -9.96
N LEU A 57 6.50 -10.76 -9.54
CA LEU A 57 7.38 -9.72 -8.99
C LEU A 57 7.91 -10.20 -7.63
N PRO A 58 9.25 -10.24 -7.43
CA PRO A 58 9.83 -10.46 -6.12
C PRO A 58 9.29 -9.48 -5.08
N GLU A 59 9.28 -9.87 -3.81
CA GLU A 59 8.75 -9.09 -2.69
C GLU A 59 9.46 -7.73 -2.58
N ALA A 60 10.78 -7.71 -2.79
CA ALA A 60 11.57 -6.47 -2.82
C ALA A 60 11.12 -5.50 -3.94
N GLN A 61 10.53 -6.01 -5.01
CA GLN A 61 9.96 -5.21 -6.09
C GLN A 61 8.55 -4.73 -5.74
N GLN A 62 7.71 -5.63 -5.22
CA GLN A 62 6.37 -5.27 -4.75
C GLN A 62 6.41 -4.19 -3.66
N ASP A 63 7.43 -4.21 -2.78
CA ASP A 63 7.61 -3.22 -1.72
C ASP A 63 7.77 -1.79 -2.25
N ARG A 64 8.10 -1.57 -3.53
CA ARG A 64 8.14 -0.22 -4.14
C ARG A 64 6.75 0.35 -4.44
N PHE A 65 5.72 -0.48 -4.49
CA PHE A 65 4.35 -0.02 -4.68
C PHE A 65 3.75 0.41 -3.33
N MET A 66 3.10 1.58 -3.33
CA MET A 66 2.43 2.10 -2.13
C MET A 66 1.31 1.17 -1.68
N PHE A 67 0.43 0.79 -2.62
CA PHE A 67 -0.74 -0.05 -2.37
C PHE A 67 -0.79 -1.26 -3.30
N LYS A 68 -1.28 -2.38 -2.78
CA LYS A 68 -1.83 -3.50 -3.57
C LYS A 68 -3.34 -3.55 -3.37
N VAL A 69 -4.10 -3.22 -4.41
CA VAL A 69 -5.57 -3.18 -4.36
C VAL A 69 -6.13 -4.40 -5.09
N PHE A 70 -7.09 -5.07 -4.47
CA PHE A 70 -7.84 -6.14 -5.12
C PHE A 70 -9.08 -5.55 -5.76
N VAL A 71 -9.17 -5.66 -7.08
CA VAL A 71 -10.35 -5.28 -7.85
C VAL A 71 -11.26 -6.49 -7.90
N ARG A 72 -12.50 -6.33 -7.42
CA ARG A 72 -13.55 -7.36 -7.51
C ARG A 72 -14.53 -6.97 -8.59
N TYR A 73 -15.32 -7.92 -9.07
CA TYR A 73 -16.45 -7.62 -9.93
C TYR A 73 -17.42 -6.66 -9.22
N PRO A 74 -18.03 -5.72 -9.97
CA PRO A 74 -19.08 -4.86 -9.44
C PRO A 74 -20.25 -5.69 -8.93
N ASN A 75 -20.99 -5.17 -7.97
CA ASN A 75 -22.27 -5.76 -7.62
C ASN A 75 -23.30 -5.48 -8.73
N TYR A 76 -24.44 -6.18 -8.70
CA TYR A 76 -25.49 -6.05 -9.72
C TYR A 76 -25.90 -4.60 -10.00
N ARG A 77 -26.04 -3.74 -8.97
CA ARG A 77 -26.46 -2.34 -9.16
C ARG A 77 -25.38 -1.51 -9.84
N GLU A 78 -24.13 -1.71 -9.43
CA GLU A 78 -22.97 -1.06 -10.06
C GLU A 78 -22.85 -1.50 -11.52
N GLU A 79 -22.98 -2.80 -11.79
CA GLU A 79 -22.90 -3.37 -13.14
C GLU A 79 -24.06 -2.89 -14.03
N PHE A 80 -25.27 -2.83 -13.49
CA PHE A 80 -26.43 -2.25 -14.18
C PHE A 80 -26.20 -0.79 -14.57
N GLU A 81 -25.68 0.03 -13.65
CA GLU A 81 -25.36 1.44 -13.93
C GLU A 81 -24.22 1.57 -14.95
N ILE A 82 -23.19 0.73 -14.87
CA ILE A 82 -22.11 0.67 -15.86
C ILE A 82 -22.71 0.38 -17.23
N ALA A 83 -23.48 -0.70 -17.36
CA ALA A 83 -24.10 -1.09 -18.62
C ALA A 83 -24.99 0.04 -19.18
N ARG A 84 -25.82 0.67 -18.34
CA ARG A 84 -26.70 1.77 -18.77
C ARG A 84 -25.91 2.99 -19.28
N ARG A 85 -24.83 3.36 -18.60
CA ARG A 85 -24.05 4.57 -18.93
C ARG A 85 -23.11 4.36 -20.12
N THR A 86 -22.44 3.22 -20.20
CA THR A 86 -21.42 2.97 -21.24
C THR A 86 -22.01 2.57 -22.59
N THR A 87 -23.24 2.07 -22.61
CA THR A 87 -23.96 1.70 -23.85
C THR A 87 -24.87 2.81 -24.37
N ALA A 88 -24.97 3.93 -23.66
CA ALA A 88 -25.68 5.11 -24.14
C ALA A 88 -24.88 5.81 -25.24
N LEU A 89 -25.58 6.36 -26.24
CA LEU A 89 -24.98 7.15 -27.33
C LEU A 89 -24.37 8.48 -26.87
N LEU A 90 -24.82 9.00 -25.72
CA LEU A 90 -24.35 10.26 -25.15
C LEU A 90 -23.06 10.03 -24.36
N GLN A 91 -21.95 10.50 -24.92
CA GLN A 91 -20.72 10.70 -24.17
C GLN A 91 -20.76 12.11 -23.56
N GLU A 92 -20.73 12.18 -22.23
CA GLU A 92 -20.57 13.46 -21.52
C GLU A 92 -19.17 14.01 -21.80
N GLU A 93 -19.08 15.31 -22.10
CA GLU A 93 -17.80 15.98 -22.27
C GLU A 93 -17.12 16.16 -20.90
N LEU A 94 -15.92 15.60 -20.76
CA LEU A 94 -15.16 15.68 -19.52
C LEU A 94 -14.56 17.08 -19.35
N VAL A 95 -14.96 17.78 -18.29
CA VAL A 95 -14.38 19.09 -17.93
C VAL A 95 -13.21 18.90 -16.96
N PRO A 96 -11.99 19.33 -17.32
CA PRO A 96 -10.84 19.26 -16.41
C PRO A 96 -11.05 20.14 -15.18
N VAL A 97 -10.96 19.55 -13.99
CA VAL A 97 -11.11 20.26 -12.70
C VAL A 97 -9.78 20.64 -12.06
N LEU A 98 -8.69 19.94 -12.42
CA LEU A 98 -7.35 20.15 -11.91
C LEU A 98 -6.32 19.92 -13.02
N ASP A 99 -5.25 20.71 -12.99
CA ASP A 99 -4.06 20.51 -13.80
C ASP A 99 -2.92 19.81 -13.02
N GLY A 100 -1.83 19.51 -13.73
CA GLY A 100 -0.67 18.86 -13.14
C GLY A 100 0.03 19.67 -12.04
N ARG A 101 0.03 21.01 -12.12
CA ARG A 101 0.65 21.89 -11.12
C ARG A 101 -0.17 21.88 -9.83
N GLN A 102 -1.49 21.97 -9.95
CA GLN A 102 -2.41 21.88 -8.81
C GLN A 102 -2.31 20.51 -8.13
N ILE A 103 -2.11 19.42 -8.88
CA ILE A 103 -1.84 18.09 -8.28
C ILE A 103 -0.56 18.11 -7.44
N LEU A 104 0.51 18.75 -7.91
CA LEU A 104 1.76 18.87 -7.15
C LEU A 104 1.58 19.71 -5.87
N GLU A 105 0.83 20.81 -5.95
CA GLU A 105 0.47 21.62 -4.78
C GLU A 105 -0.29 20.80 -3.74
N LEU A 106 -1.25 19.98 -4.17
CA LEU A 106 -1.98 19.06 -3.29
C LEU A 106 -1.05 18.01 -2.67
N GLN A 107 -0.11 17.44 -3.44
CA GLN A 107 0.90 16.52 -2.90
C GLN A 107 1.79 17.19 -1.82
N HIS A 108 2.13 18.46 -2.00
CA HIS A 108 2.82 19.24 -0.97
C HIS A 108 1.95 19.46 0.26
N LEU A 109 0.66 19.75 0.08
CA LEU A 109 -0.29 19.92 1.18
C LEU A 109 -0.42 18.63 2.02
N VAL A 110 -0.51 17.47 1.37
CA VAL A 110 -0.53 16.16 2.05
C VAL A 110 0.66 16.02 3.01
N ARG A 111 1.86 16.43 2.61
CA ARG A 111 3.05 16.31 3.47
C ARG A 111 2.98 17.20 4.72
N ARG A 112 2.30 18.35 4.63
CA ARG A 112 2.15 19.34 5.71
C ARG A 112 1.12 18.95 6.77
N VAL A 113 0.27 17.95 6.52
CA VAL A 113 -0.71 17.48 7.51
C VAL A 113 0.03 16.99 8.76
N PRO A 114 -0.28 17.53 9.96
CA PRO A 114 0.34 17.09 11.20
C PRO A 114 -0.10 15.68 11.58
N VAL A 115 0.80 14.96 12.25
CA VAL A 115 0.57 13.62 12.81
C VAL A 115 1.16 13.64 14.20
N SER A 116 0.38 13.26 15.21
CA SER A 116 0.86 13.19 16.60
C SER A 116 1.76 11.97 16.82
N ASP A 117 2.61 12.06 17.84
CA ASP A 117 3.51 10.96 18.23
C ASP A 117 2.73 9.68 18.54
N HIS A 118 1.54 9.78 19.16
CA HIS A 118 0.65 8.65 19.37
C HIS A 118 0.32 7.89 18.07
N ILE A 119 -0.04 8.60 16.98
CA ILE A 119 -0.35 7.96 15.70
C ILE A 119 0.91 7.34 15.07
N ILE A 120 2.06 7.99 15.21
CA ILE A 120 3.34 7.45 14.74
C ILE A 120 3.66 6.16 15.51
N ASN A 121 3.54 6.16 16.84
CA ASN A 121 3.78 5.02 17.70
C ASN A 121 2.80 3.88 17.41
N TYR A 122 1.51 4.16 17.20
CA TYR A 122 0.53 3.17 16.76
C TYR A 122 0.92 2.54 15.42
N THR A 123 1.36 3.35 14.45
CA THR A 123 1.79 2.86 13.13
C THR A 123 3.05 2.01 13.24
N LEU A 124 4.01 2.43 14.05
CA LEU A 124 5.23 1.67 14.34
C LEU A 124 4.90 0.34 15.02
N ALA A 125 4.06 0.36 16.06
CA ALA A 125 3.57 -0.83 16.74
C ALA A 125 2.91 -1.82 15.77
N LEU A 126 2.03 -1.33 14.88
CA LEU A 126 1.36 -2.17 13.89
C LEU A 126 2.34 -2.83 12.93
N VAL A 127 3.32 -2.07 12.40
CA VAL A 127 4.29 -2.60 11.42
C VAL A 127 5.32 -3.50 12.09
N ARG A 128 5.88 -3.11 13.24
CA ARG A 128 6.95 -3.86 13.91
C ARG A 128 6.49 -5.20 14.44
N GLN A 129 5.23 -5.32 14.88
CA GLN A 129 4.65 -6.61 15.24
C GLN A 129 4.66 -7.64 14.10
N THR A 130 4.91 -7.25 12.85
CA THR A 130 4.98 -8.19 11.72
C THR A 130 6.36 -8.84 11.55
N ARG A 131 7.40 -8.33 12.23
CA ARG A 131 8.80 -8.67 11.95
C ARG A 131 9.26 -9.88 12.75
N VAL A 132 9.06 -11.07 12.18
CA VAL A 132 9.39 -12.37 12.80
C VAL A 132 10.76 -12.35 13.49
N GLY A 133 10.80 -12.79 14.75
CA GLY A 133 12.00 -12.84 15.57
C GLY A 133 12.35 -11.55 16.32
N GLU A 134 11.68 -10.42 16.07
CA GLU A 134 11.87 -9.20 16.87
C GLU A 134 11.17 -9.28 18.25
N PRO A 135 11.66 -8.56 19.27
CA PRO A 135 11.02 -8.48 20.57
C PRO A 135 9.58 -7.94 20.49
N GLY A 136 8.66 -8.52 21.28
CA GLY A 136 7.28 -8.05 21.37
C GLY A 136 6.37 -8.50 20.21
N VAL A 137 6.87 -9.31 19.29
CA VAL A 137 6.08 -9.92 18.22
C VAL A 137 5.15 -11.01 18.77
N PRO A 138 3.83 -10.95 18.49
CA PRO A 138 2.87 -11.96 18.95
C PRO A 138 3.17 -13.36 18.40
N ASP A 139 2.85 -14.40 19.18
CA ASP A 139 3.14 -15.80 18.81
C ASP A 139 2.56 -16.19 17.45
N PHE A 140 1.30 -15.83 17.18
CA PHE A 140 0.66 -16.15 15.89
C PHE A 140 1.39 -15.54 14.68
N VAL A 141 2.11 -14.42 14.86
CA VAL A 141 2.90 -13.84 13.76
C VAL A 141 4.13 -14.71 13.50
N GLN A 142 4.78 -15.21 14.56
CA GLN A 142 5.88 -16.15 14.42
C GLN A 142 5.43 -17.48 13.80
N GLU A 143 4.21 -17.92 14.14
CA GLU A 143 3.61 -19.13 13.60
C GLU A 143 3.11 -18.99 12.16
N TRP A 144 2.70 -17.79 11.73
CA TRP A 144 2.06 -17.61 10.41
C TRP A 144 2.93 -16.94 9.36
N LEU A 145 3.90 -16.10 9.76
CA LEU A 145 4.74 -15.36 8.82
C LEU A 145 6.14 -15.98 8.71
N SER A 146 6.69 -15.93 7.51
CA SER A 146 8.12 -16.11 7.25
C SER A 146 8.85 -14.76 7.10
N TRP A 147 8.13 -13.70 6.72
CA TRP A 147 8.71 -12.36 6.57
C TRP A 147 7.69 -11.24 6.84
N GLY A 148 8.17 -10.15 7.45
CA GLY A 148 7.40 -9.00 7.89
C GLY A 148 7.66 -7.71 7.10
N ALA A 149 6.88 -6.68 7.42
CA ALA A 149 6.92 -5.40 6.73
C ALA A 149 8.10 -4.51 7.20
N GLY A 150 8.78 -3.90 6.21
CA GLY A 150 9.88 -2.97 6.43
C GLY A 150 9.45 -1.53 6.75
N PRO A 151 10.40 -0.60 6.93
CA PRO A 151 10.13 0.80 7.30
C PRO A 151 9.29 1.57 6.28
N ARG A 152 9.31 1.15 5.00
CA ARG A 152 8.50 1.77 3.95
C ARG A 152 6.99 1.61 4.20
N ALA A 153 6.57 0.53 4.86
CA ALA A 153 5.18 0.36 5.27
C ALA A 153 4.71 1.48 6.20
N VAL A 154 5.53 1.86 7.19
CA VAL A 154 5.24 2.97 8.10
C VAL A 154 5.09 4.28 7.32
N GLN A 155 6.03 4.56 6.41
CA GLN A 155 6.00 5.77 5.59
C GLN A 155 4.74 5.85 4.73
N TYR A 156 4.33 4.75 4.10
CA TYR A 156 3.15 4.72 3.25
C TYR A 156 1.83 4.72 4.03
N LEU A 157 1.77 4.10 5.21
CA LEU A 157 0.62 4.25 6.10
C LEU A 157 0.43 5.70 6.51
N ILE A 158 1.49 6.37 6.98
CA ILE A 158 1.42 7.77 7.40
C ILE A 158 1.06 8.67 6.22
N LEU A 159 1.76 8.56 5.08
CA LEU A 159 1.50 9.42 3.93
C LEU A 159 0.10 9.21 3.36
N GLY A 160 -0.35 7.96 3.26
CA GLY A 160 -1.69 7.63 2.84
C GLY A 160 -2.75 8.15 3.82
N ALA A 161 -2.50 8.06 5.12
CA ALA A 161 -3.42 8.53 6.14
C ALA A 161 -3.54 10.07 6.15
N LYS A 162 -2.44 10.79 5.90
CA LYS A 162 -2.47 12.24 5.67
C LYS A 162 -3.34 12.61 4.46
N ALA A 163 -3.17 11.90 3.35
CA ALA A 163 -3.98 12.12 2.15
C ALA A 163 -5.46 11.81 2.41
N ARG A 164 -5.74 10.69 3.09
CA ARG A 164 -7.09 10.28 3.48
C ARG A 164 -7.75 11.33 4.38
N ALA A 165 -7.06 11.82 5.41
CA ALA A 165 -7.58 12.88 6.28
C ALA A 165 -8.04 14.11 5.49
N LEU A 166 -7.22 14.59 4.55
CA LEU A 166 -7.57 15.72 3.68
C LEU A 166 -8.77 15.43 2.77
N LEU A 167 -8.87 14.22 2.21
CA LEU A 167 -10.02 13.82 1.39
C LEU A 167 -11.34 13.81 2.18
N TYR A 168 -11.27 13.59 3.49
CA TYR A 168 -12.41 13.71 4.41
C TYR A 168 -12.52 15.11 5.05
N GLY A 169 -11.81 16.11 4.55
CA GLY A 169 -11.87 17.50 5.04
C GLY A 169 -11.24 17.72 6.41
N ARG A 170 -10.45 16.77 6.92
CA ARG A 170 -9.76 16.86 8.23
C ARG A 170 -8.34 17.37 8.07
N GLY A 171 -7.95 18.30 8.95
CA GLY A 171 -6.59 18.84 9.05
C GLY A 171 -5.62 18.03 9.90
N HIS A 172 -6.00 16.85 10.38
CA HIS A 172 -5.17 15.96 11.19
C HIS A 172 -5.50 14.50 10.92
N VAL A 173 -4.52 13.62 11.11
CA VAL A 173 -4.66 12.17 10.95
C VAL A 173 -5.30 11.56 12.20
N GLN A 174 -6.19 10.59 11.99
CA GLN A 174 -6.77 9.76 13.04
C GLN A 174 -6.34 8.30 12.88
N ILE A 175 -6.53 7.47 13.91
CA ILE A 175 -6.13 6.04 13.87
C ILE A 175 -6.87 5.30 12.77
N GLU A 176 -8.14 5.64 12.57
CA GLU A 176 -9.03 5.04 11.59
C GLU A 176 -8.48 5.23 10.16
N ASP A 177 -7.70 6.29 9.91
CA ASP A 177 -7.02 6.47 8.63
C ASP A 177 -5.90 5.45 8.41
N ILE A 178 -5.13 5.13 9.45
CA ILE A 178 -4.09 4.11 9.43
C ILE A 178 -4.74 2.74 9.26
N GLN A 179 -5.79 2.44 10.03
CA GLN A 179 -6.49 1.15 9.97
C GLN A 179 -7.13 0.91 8.60
N ALA A 180 -7.77 1.92 8.01
CA ALA A 180 -8.38 1.82 6.68
C ALA A 180 -7.35 1.50 5.58
N LEU A 181 -6.09 1.91 5.77
CA LEU A 181 -5.01 1.72 4.80
C LEU A 181 -4.10 0.53 5.15
N ALA A 182 -4.30 -0.11 6.30
CA ALA A 182 -3.47 -1.22 6.78
C ALA A 182 -3.39 -2.36 5.77
N LYS A 183 -4.52 -2.86 5.27
CA LYS A 183 -4.54 -3.95 4.29
C LYS A 183 -3.86 -3.59 2.96
N PRO A 184 -4.25 -2.53 2.23
CA PRO A 184 -3.65 -2.22 0.94
C PRO A 184 -2.15 -1.89 1.05
N VAL A 185 -1.66 -1.41 2.20
CA VAL A 185 -0.21 -1.20 2.41
C VAL A 185 0.51 -2.48 2.82
N LEU A 186 -0.05 -3.29 3.73
CA LEU A 186 0.70 -4.39 4.34
C LEU A 186 0.63 -5.69 3.55
N ARG A 187 -0.44 -5.95 2.79
CA ARG A 187 -0.69 -7.30 2.23
C ARG A 187 0.36 -7.85 1.28
N HIS A 188 1.12 -6.98 0.60
CA HIS A 188 2.24 -7.37 -0.28
C HIS A 188 3.60 -7.22 0.38
N ARG A 189 3.61 -6.94 1.68
CA ARG A 189 4.81 -6.80 2.52
C ARG A 189 4.90 -7.88 3.60
N LEU A 190 3.90 -8.77 3.64
CA LEU A 190 3.85 -9.92 4.54
C LEU A 190 3.93 -11.19 3.72
N VAL A 191 4.81 -12.10 4.11
CA VAL A 191 4.94 -13.42 3.50
C VAL A 191 4.50 -14.44 4.53
N THR A 192 3.42 -15.16 4.23
CA THR A 192 2.95 -16.27 5.06
C THR A 192 3.85 -17.49 4.82
N ASN A 193 4.10 -18.28 5.86
CA ASN A 193 4.80 -19.56 5.69
C ASN A 193 3.88 -20.62 5.05
N PHE A 194 4.47 -21.74 4.64
CA PHE A 194 3.78 -22.80 3.90
C PHE A 194 2.61 -23.42 4.70
N THR A 195 2.81 -23.66 5.99
CA THR A 195 1.79 -24.23 6.87
C THR A 195 0.58 -23.32 6.96
N ALA A 196 0.79 -22.04 7.27
CA ALA A 196 -0.27 -21.05 7.38
C ALA A 196 -1.01 -20.85 6.04
N ALA A 197 -0.28 -20.81 4.93
CA ALA A 197 -0.88 -20.74 3.60
C ALA A 197 -1.76 -21.95 3.29
N SER A 198 -1.34 -23.15 3.70
CA SER A 198 -2.11 -24.40 3.51
C SER A 198 -3.39 -24.43 4.35
N GLU A 199 -3.41 -23.73 5.48
CA GLU A 199 -4.58 -23.54 6.34
C GLU A 199 -5.48 -22.37 5.90
N GLY A 200 -5.14 -21.71 4.78
CA GLY A 200 -5.90 -20.57 4.24
C GLY A 200 -5.66 -19.25 4.99
N VAL A 201 -4.62 -19.15 5.82
CA VAL A 201 -4.22 -17.89 6.43
C VAL A 201 -3.62 -16.99 5.37
N THR A 202 -4.17 -15.79 5.24
CA THR A 202 -3.69 -14.77 4.29
C THR A 202 -3.00 -13.61 5.02
N ALA A 203 -2.24 -12.81 4.28
CA ALA A 203 -1.71 -11.55 4.80
C ALA A 203 -2.84 -10.62 5.33
N ASP A 204 -4.00 -10.58 4.68
CA ASP A 204 -5.15 -9.81 5.16
C ASP A 204 -5.70 -10.38 6.50
N THR A 205 -5.67 -11.70 6.71
CA THR A 205 -6.03 -12.36 7.99
C THR A 205 -5.09 -11.93 9.12
N VAL A 206 -3.78 -11.88 8.84
CA VAL A 206 -2.75 -11.42 9.79
C VAL A 206 -2.99 -9.95 10.15
N VAL A 207 -3.20 -9.09 9.14
CA VAL A 207 -3.47 -7.66 9.35
C VAL A 207 -4.74 -7.46 10.18
N ASP A 208 -5.83 -8.18 9.89
CA ASP A 208 -7.07 -8.09 10.67
C ASP A 208 -6.86 -8.47 12.14
N ARG A 209 -6.06 -9.50 12.41
CA ARG A 209 -5.74 -9.91 13.78
C ARG A 209 -4.89 -8.87 14.49
N LEU A 210 -3.87 -8.34 13.81
CA LEU A 210 -3.02 -7.26 14.34
C LEU A 210 -3.83 -6.01 14.68
N LEU A 211 -4.74 -5.58 13.80
CA LEU A 211 -5.61 -4.43 14.04
C LEU A 211 -6.49 -4.60 15.29
N ARG A 212 -6.98 -5.82 15.55
CA ARG A 212 -7.82 -6.12 16.73
C ARG A 212 -7.04 -6.10 18.04
N ILE A 213 -5.78 -6.53 18.04
CA ILE A 213 -4.98 -6.68 19.27
C ILE A 213 -4.04 -5.50 19.56
N THR A 214 -3.92 -4.56 18.62
CA THR A 214 -3.08 -3.37 18.79
C THR A 214 -3.93 -2.28 19.45
N PRO A 215 -3.61 -1.87 20.69
CA PRO A 215 -4.37 -0.85 21.40
C PRO A 215 -4.41 0.47 20.63
N THR A 216 -5.57 1.12 20.59
CA THR A 216 -5.75 2.40 19.90
C THR A 216 -5.58 3.60 20.83
N ARG A 217 -5.63 3.41 22.15
CA ARG A 217 -5.39 4.49 23.12
C ARG A 217 -3.92 4.56 23.50
N GLU A 218 -3.40 5.78 23.62
CA GLU A 218 -1.98 6.04 23.91
C GLU A 218 -1.51 5.38 25.21
N ASN A 219 -2.30 5.52 26.27
CA ASN A 219 -1.98 4.92 27.57
C ASN A 219 -1.95 3.39 27.51
N GLU A 220 -2.89 2.78 26.78
CA GLU A 220 -2.94 1.32 26.63
C GLU A 220 -1.77 0.82 25.78
N LEU A 221 -1.41 1.56 24.73
CA LEU A 221 -0.29 1.22 23.84
C LEU A 221 1.06 1.29 24.58
N THR A 222 1.28 2.34 25.37
CA THR A 222 2.55 2.58 26.08
C THR A 222 2.74 1.68 27.30
N GLN A 223 1.65 1.23 27.92
CA GLN A 223 1.68 0.32 29.06
C GLN A 223 1.76 -1.17 28.66
N ASP A 224 1.43 -1.52 27.42
CA ASP A 224 1.46 -2.91 26.97
C ASP A 224 2.92 -3.42 26.86
N PRO A 225 3.27 -4.52 27.56
CA PRO A 225 4.65 -5.03 27.62
C PRO A 225 5.24 -5.40 26.27
N ARG A 226 4.41 -5.76 25.29
CA ARG A 226 4.88 -6.08 23.92
C ARG A 226 5.46 -4.84 23.27
N PHE A 227 4.76 -3.71 23.38
CA PHE A 227 5.17 -2.47 22.74
C PHE A 227 6.32 -1.78 23.47
N GLN A 228 6.43 -1.93 24.80
CA GLN A 228 7.61 -1.50 25.53
C GLN A 228 8.88 -2.17 24.99
N LYS A 229 8.83 -3.48 24.68
CA LYS A 229 9.94 -4.19 24.04
C LYS A 229 10.21 -3.68 22.62
N ILE A 230 9.16 -3.39 21.85
CA ILE A 230 9.27 -2.88 20.48
C ILE A 230 9.88 -1.48 20.43
N PHE A 231 9.52 -0.61 21.38
CA PHE A 231 10.01 0.78 21.43
C PHE A 231 11.40 0.90 22.07
N ALA A 232 11.83 -0.11 22.84
CA ALA A 232 13.17 -0.16 23.44
C ALA A 232 14.25 -0.74 22.51
N ALA A 233 13.87 -1.34 21.37
CA ALA A 233 14.76 -2.05 20.43
C ALA A 233 15.00 -1.29 19.12
#